data_AF-A0A496LC38-F1
#
_entry.id   AF-A0A496LC38-F1
#
_cell.length_a   1.000
_cell.length_b   1.000
_cell.length_c   1.000
_cell.angle_alpha   90.00
_cell.angle_beta   90.00
_cell.angle_gamma   90.00
#
_symmetry.space_group_name_H-M   'P 1'
#
loop_
_entity.id
_entity.type
_entity.pdbx_description
1 polymer ?
#
loop_
_entity_poly.entity_id
_entity_poly.type
_entity_poly.pdbx_seq_one_letter_code
_entity_poly.pdbx_strand_id
1 'polypeptide(L)'
;MNIYKNVAVISGLDPHRSILQDKLLRFFSDKNEESLIVEGRPSNDISLRQQGNVDIVSHLDDSDLAFVVQNADNIYCRSGYSTLMDLYALGINRATLIPTPGQTEQEYLAKYFAQKGFDVMMQWEI
;
A
#
# COMPACT_ATOMS: atom_id res chain seq x y z
N MET A 1 -17.00 0.21 5.69
CA MET A 1 -15.78 0.84 5.12
C MET A 1 -16.13 2.03 4.26
N ASN A 2 -15.36 3.11 4.35
CA ASN A 2 -15.44 4.23 3.40
C ASN A 2 -14.75 3.86 2.08
N ILE A 3 -15.08 4.57 0.99
CA ILE A 3 -14.36 4.47 -0.28
C ILE A 3 -13.26 5.53 -0.26
N TYR A 4 -12.04 5.12 -0.57
CA TYR A 4 -10.86 5.99 -0.61
C TYR A 4 -10.36 6.14 -2.04
N LYS A 5 -9.90 7.34 -2.39
CA LYS A 5 -9.26 7.61 -3.68
C LYS A 5 -7.93 6.86 -3.78
N ASN A 6 -7.11 6.96 -2.72
CA ASN A 6 -5.80 6.31 -2.65
C ASN A 6 -5.78 5.30 -1.50
N VAL A 7 -5.37 4.07 -1.78
CA VAL A 7 -5.18 3.03 -0.75
C VAL A 7 -3.75 2.54 -0.80
N ALA A 8 -3.04 2.61 0.33
CA ALA A 8 -1.70 2.06 0.48
C ALA A 8 -1.70 0.87 1.44
N VAL A 9 -1.16 -0.27 1.00
CA VAL A 9 -0.93 -1.45 1.84
C VAL A 9 0.56 -1.62 2.05
N ILE A 10 1.03 -1.27 3.24
CA ILE A 10 2.46 -1.19 3.58
C ILE A 10 2.85 -2.27 4.59
N SER A 11 3.07 -3.48 4.09
CA SER A 11 3.66 -4.58 4.86
C SER A 11 5.18 -4.47 4.93
N GLY A 12 5.79 -5.22 5.86
CA GLY A 12 7.24 -5.37 5.97
C GLY A 12 7.80 -5.07 7.36
N LEU A 13 9.13 -5.23 7.47
CA LEU A 13 9.87 -5.01 8.71
C LEU A 13 10.25 -3.53 8.88
N ASP A 14 10.35 -3.09 10.13
CA ASP A 14 11.00 -1.83 10.45
C ASP A 14 12.52 -1.92 10.23
N PRO A 15 13.19 -0.81 9.83
CA PRO A 15 12.64 0.54 9.69
C PRO A 15 11.96 0.83 8.34
N HIS A 16 12.10 -0.06 7.35
CA HIS A 16 11.64 0.20 5.97
C HIS A 16 10.14 0.46 5.87
N ARG A 17 9.32 -0.21 6.68
CA ARG A 17 7.88 0.04 6.76
C ARG A 17 7.60 1.46 7.23
N SER A 18 8.11 1.84 8.41
CA SER A 18 7.86 3.17 9.00
C SER A 18 8.38 4.30 8.09
N ILE A 19 9.53 4.11 7.42
CA ILE A 19 10.04 5.10 6.44
C ILE A 19 9.09 5.27 5.25
N LEU A 20 8.54 4.17 4.72
CA LEU A 20 7.59 4.25 3.62
C LEU A 20 6.27 4.90 4.05
N GLN A 21 5.79 4.57 5.25
CA GLN A 21 4.61 5.18 5.83
C GLN A 21 4.72 6.70 5.89
N ASP A 22 5.82 7.22 6.44
CA ASP A 22 6.02 8.66 6.58
C ASP A 22 6.07 9.37 5.22
N LYS A 23 6.65 8.71 4.21
CA LYS A 23 6.70 9.21 2.83
C LYS A 23 5.32 9.26 2.19
N LEU A 24 4.57 8.16 2.26
CA LEU A 24 3.22 8.08 1.70
C LEU A 24 2.24 9.03 2.41
N LEU A 25 2.38 9.19 3.73
CA LEU A 25 1.57 10.13 4.50
C LEU A 25 1.74 11.55 3.96
N ARG A 26 2.99 12.01 3.77
CA ARG A 26 3.27 13.33 3.18
C ARG A 26 2.74 13.42 1.75
N PHE A 27 3.04 12.41 0.93
CA PHE A 27 2.61 12.35 -0.46
C PHE A 27 1.08 12.40 -0.64
N PHE A 28 0.31 11.81 0.28
CA PHE A 28 -1.15 11.86 0.25
C PHE A 28 -1.73 13.11 0.90
N SER A 29 -1.11 13.65 1.96
CA SER A 29 -1.53 14.92 2.57
C SER A 29 -1.51 16.07 1.56
N ASP A 30 -0.60 16.04 0.58
CA ASP A 30 -0.50 17.09 -0.44
C ASP A 30 -1.59 17.03 -1.54
N LYS A 31 -2.35 15.93 -1.61
CA LYS A 31 -3.31 15.68 -2.72
C LYS A 31 -4.75 16.14 -2.45
N ASN A 32 -5.10 16.49 -1.21
CA ASN A 32 -6.48 16.81 -0.80
C ASN A 32 -7.52 15.76 -1.26
N GLU A 33 -7.12 14.49 -1.28
CA GLU A 33 -7.91 13.33 -1.70
C GLU A 33 -8.02 12.33 -0.53
N GLU A 34 -9.22 11.83 -0.22
CA GLU A 34 -9.40 10.84 0.85
C GLU A 34 -8.52 9.61 0.59
N SER A 35 -7.61 9.36 1.53
CA SER A 35 -6.55 8.35 1.38
C SER A 35 -6.47 7.46 2.61
N LEU A 36 -6.13 6.19 2.40
CA LEU A 36 -5.98 5.19 3.45
C LEU A 36 -4.59 4.56 3.42
N ILE A 37 -3.97 4.39 4.59
CA ILE A 37 -2.73 3.63 4.78
C ILE A 37 -3.00 2.47 5.75
N VAL A 38 -2.72 1.23 5.31
CA VAL A 38 -2.84 0.00 6.09
C VAL A 38 -1.45 -0.50 6.47
N GLU A 39 -1.10 -0.53 7.76
CA GLU A 39 0.26 -0.78 8.27
C GLU A 39 0.69 -2.26 8.30
N GLY A 40 -0.22 -3.20 8.09
CA GLY A 40 0.06 -4.64 8.16
C GLY A 40 0.60 -5.08 9.52
N ARG A 41 0.24 -4.40 10.60
CA ARG A 41 0.58 -4.75 11.98
C ARG A 41 -0.62 -5.45 12.60
N PRO A 42 -0.63 -6.79 12.68
CA PRO A 42 -1.66 -7.50 13.43
C PRO A 42 -1.50 -7.13 14.91
N SER A 43 -2.36 -6.24 15.40
CA SER A 43 -2.50 -5.91 16.81
C SER A 43 -3.93 -6.19 17.23
N ASN A 44 -4.13 -6.58 18.49
CA ASN A 44 -5.46 -6.82 19.05
C ASN A 44 -6.36 -5.57 19.04
N ASP A 45 -5.75 -4.38 18.93
CA ASP A 45 -6.45 -3.11 18.77
C ASP A 45 -6.23 -2.54 17.37
N ILE A 46 -7.32 -2.24 16.66
CA ILE A 46 -7.28 -1.42 15.44
C ILE A 46 -7.05 0.03 15.90
N SER A 47 -5.85 0.55 15.68
CA SER A 47 -5.60 1.96 15.90
C SER A 47 -5.94 2.72 14.63
N LEU A 48 -7.09 3.39 14.60
CA LEU A 48 -7.41 4.38 13.57
C LEU A 48 -6.80 5.72 13.99
N ARG A 49 -5.92 6.26 13.16
CA ARG A 49 -5.40 7.62 13.28
C ARG A 49 -5.73 8.38 12.02
N GLN A 50 -6.23 9.60 12.16
CA GLN A 50 -6.50 10.48 11.03
C GLN A 50 -5.53 11.65 11.07
N GLN A 51 -4.95 11.99 9.92
CA GLN A 51 -4.13 13.17 9.72
C GLN A 51 -4.56 13.88 8.45
N GLY A 52 -5.40 14.92 8.61
CA GLY A 52 -6.02 15.60 7.47
C GLY A 52 -6.92 14.65 6.69
N ASN A 53 -6.67 14.52 5.39
CA ASN A 53 -7.37 13.64 4.44
C ASN A 53 -6.83 12.19 4.42
N VAL A 54 -5.97 11.81 5.37
CA VAL A 54 -5.32 10.50 5.41
C VAL A 54 -5.73 9.74 6.66
N ASP A 55 -6.40 8.61 6.47
CA ASP A 55 -6.67 7.61 7.49
C ASP A 55 -5.51 6.61 7.54
N ILE A 56 -5.11 6.22 8.75
CA ILE A 56 -4.06 5.24 9.00
C ILE A 56 -4.62 4.18 9.94
N VAL A 57 -4.58 2.91 9.51
CA VAL A 57 -5.07 1.76 10.28
C VAL A 57 -3.98 0.72 10.45
N SER A 58 -3.91 0.09 11.62
CA SER A 58 -2.89 -0.92 11.92
C SER A 58 -3.07 -2.19 11.10
N HIS A 59 -4.30 -2.71 11.05
CA HIS A 59 -4.73 -3.81 10.19
C HIS A 59 -6.21 -3.67 9.84
N LEU A 60 -6.62 -4.43 8.82
CA LEU A 60 -8.01 -4.67 8.44
C LEU A 60 -8.20 -6.18 8.37
N ASP A 61 -9.44 -6.64 8.58
CA ASP A 61 -9.77 -8.03 8.23
C ASP A 61 -9.82 -8.20 6.71
N ASP A 62 -9.83 -9.47 6.26
CA ASP A 62 -9.75 -9.81 4.84
C ASP A 62 -10.91 -9.19 4.02
N SER A 63 -12.11 -9.11 4.61
CA SER A 63 -13.30 -8.58 3.92
C SER A 63 -13.22 -7.07 3.74
N ASP A 64 -12.76 -6.37 4.77
CA ASP A 64 -12.58 -4.94 4.79
C ASP A 64 -11.39 -4.52 3.90
N LEU A 65 -10.29 -5.26 3.93
CA LEU A 65 -9.14 -5.05 3.03
C LEU A 65 -9.55 -5.24 1.56
N ALA A 66 -10.25 -6.34 1.24
CA ALA A 66 -10.76 -6.59 -0.10
C ALA A 66 -11.67 -5.44 -0.57
N PHE A 67 -12.60 -5.00 0.28
CA PHE A 67 -13.51 -3.90 -0.04
C PHE A 67 -12.76 -2.62 -0.37
N VAL A 68 -11.82 -2.17 0.48
CA VAL A 68 -11.12 -0.89 0.24
C VAL A 68 -10.21 -0.96 -0.98
N VAL A 69 -9.51 -2.07 -1.19
CA VAL A 69 -8.59 -2.18 -2.32
C VAL A 69 -9.36 -2.28 -3.65
N GLN A 70 -10.44 -3.06 -3.71
CA GLN A 70 -11.23 -3.21 -4.95
C GLN A 70 -11.97 -1.93 -5.37
N ASN A 71 -12.32 -1.06 -4.41
CA ASN A 71 -13.02 0.19 -4.67
C ASN A 71 -12.09 1.41 -4.77
N ALA A 72 -10.77 1.22 -4.66
CA ALA A 72 -9.80 2.31 -4.76
C ALA A 72 -9.55 2.74 -6.21
N ASP A 73 -9.40 4.05 -6.44
CA ASP A 73 -8.93 4.57 -7.71
C ASP A 73 -7.45 4.26 -7.92
N ASN A 74 -6.64 4.42 -6.87
CA ASN A 74 -5.19 4.20 -6.89
C ASN A 74 -4.77 3.29 -5.75
N ILE A 75 -3.97 2.26 -6.07
CA ILE A 75 -3.46 1.29 -5.10
C ILE A 75 -1.93 1.40 -5.05
N TYR A 76 -1.37 1.50 -3.85
CA TYR A 76 0.07 1.56 -3.61
C TYR A 76 0.46 0.43 -2.67
N CYS A 77 1.47 -0.38 -3.02
CA CYS A 77 1.84 -1.50 -2.17
C CYS A 77 3.28 -1.96 -2.38
N ARG A 78 3.80 -2.76 -1.46
CA ARG A 78 5.09 -3.44 -1.64
C ARG A 78 4.99 -4.50 -2.75
N SER A 79 6.06 -4.70 -3.50
CA SER A 79 6.18 -5.76 -4.50
C SER A 79 6.60 -7.12 -3.91
N GLY A 80 6.26 -7.40 -2.66
CA GLY A 80 6.50 -8.70 -2.04
C GLY A 80 5.59 -9.77 -2.64
N TYR A 81 6.06 -11.02 -2.68
CA TYR A 81 5.33 -12.14 -3.26
C TYR A 81 3.89 -12.27 -2.72
N SER A 82 3.71 -12.27 -1.38
CA SER A 82 2.39 -12.40 -0.77
C SER A 82 1.44 -11.29 -1.20
N THR A 83 1.88 -10.02 -1.17
CA THR A 83 1.07 -8.88 -1.63
C THR A 83 0.64 -9.03 -3.08
N LEU A 84 1.55 -9.48 -3.97
CA LEU A 84 1.22 -9.71 -5.38
C LEU A 84 0.20 -10.83 -5.56
N MET A 85 0.26 -11.88 -4.73
CA MET A 85 -0.74 -12.95 -4.73
C MET A 85 -2.10 -12.47 -4.22
N ASP A 86 -2.13 -11.60 -3.20
CA ASP A 86 -3.37 -11.01 -2.71
C ASP A 86 -4.04 -10.16 -3.80
N LEU A 87 -3.28 -9.30 -4.49
CA LEU A 87 -3.78 -8.53 -5.64
C LEU A 87 -4.35 -9.46 -6.72
N TYR A 88 -3.64 -10.53 -7.06
CA TYR A 88 -4.09 -11.51 -8.05
C TYR A 88 -5.39 -12.20 -7.61
N ALA A 89 -5.47 -12.65 -6.36
CA ALA A 89 -6.66 -13.32 -5.80
C ALA A 89 -7.90 -12.39 -5.79
N LEU A 90 -7.68 -11.10 -5.56
CA LEU A 90 -8.72 -10.07 -5.58
C LEU A 90 -9.10 -9.59 -7.00
N GLY A 91 -8.45 -10.12 -8.04
CA GLY A 91 -8.69 -9.72 -9.43
C GLY A 91 -8.09 -8.36 -9.80
N ILE A 92 -7.16 -7.86 -9.01
CA ILE A 92 -6.52 -6.55 -9.21
C ILE A 92 -5.33 -6.72 -10.15
N ASN A 93 -5.40 -6.04 -11.28
CA ASN A 93 -4.38 -6.05 -12.32
C ASN A 93 -3.67 -4.68 -12.49
N ARG A 94 -3.92 -3.73 -11.58
CA ARG A 94 -3.33 -2.40 -11.58
C ARG A 94 -2.96 -2.00 -10.15
N ALA A 95 -1.72 -1.61 -9.94
CA ALA A 95 -1.24 -1.00 -8.71
C ALA A 95 0.13 -0.35 -8.96
N THR A 96 0.47 0.61 -8.12
CA THR A 96 1.82 1.16 -8.02
C THR A 96 2.62 0.33 -7.02
N LEU A 97 3.61 -0.39 -7.54
CA LEU A 97 4.52 -1.23 -6.77
C LEU A 97 5.70 -0.42 -6.24
N ILE A 98 5.94 -0.49 -4.94
CA ILE A 98 7.00 0.23 -4.23
C ILE A 98 7.95 -0.78 -3.59
N PRO A 99 8.99 -1.25 -4.31
CA PRO A 99 9.92 -2.22 -3.76
C PRO A 99 10.66 -1.64 -2.54
N THR A 100 10.98 -2.51 -1.58
CA THR A 100 11.89 -2.14 -0.49
C THR A 100 13.31 -2.00 -1.04
N PRO A 101 13.98 -0.84 -0.89
CA PRO A 101 15.34 -0.65 -1.39
C PRO A 101 16.31 -1.69 -0.85
N GLY A 102 17.07 -2.33 -1.74
CA GLY A 102 18.04 -3.37 -1.40
C GLY A 102 17.44 -4.77 -1.18
N GLN A 103 16.12 -4.93 -1.29
CA GLN A 103 15.49 -6.26 -1.34
C GLN A 103 15.41 -6.75 -2.78
N THR A 104 16.41 -7.53 -3.19
CA THR A 104 16.59 -7.98 -4.58
C THR A 104 15.35 -8.67 -5.16
N GLU A 105 14.64 -9.48 -4.36
CA GLU A 105 13.39 -10.12 -4.80
C GLU A 105 12.30 -9.08 -5.13
N GLN A 106 12.07 -8.12 -4.23
CA GLN A 106 11.05 -7.09 -4.43
C GLN A 106 11.38 -6.20 -5.62
N GLU A 107 12.65 -5.81 -5.79
CA GLU A 107 13.11 -5.01 -6.93
C GLU A 107 12.95 -5.77 -8.26
N TYR A 108 13.29 -7.07 -8.28
CA TYR A 108 13.06 -7.94 -9.43
C TYR A 108 11.57 -8.07 -9.76
N LEU A 109 10.73 -8.35 -8.77
CA LEU A 109 9.29 -8.53 -8.96
C LEU A 109 8.62 -7.23 -9.43
N ALA A 110 8.98 -6.08 -8.87
CA ALA A 110 8.49 -4.78 -9.34
C ALA A 110 8.81 -4.59 -10.83
N LYS A 111 10.06 -4.83 -11.24
CA LYS A 111 10.47 -4.72 -12.64
C LYS A 111 9.77 -5.74 -13.56
N TYR A 112 9.54 -6.95 -13.07
CA TYR A 112 8.85 -8.00 -13.82
C TYR A 112 7.38 -7.67 -14.05
N PHE A 113 6.67 -7.21 -13.00
CA PHE A 113 5.25 -6.85 -13.10
C PHE A 113 5.03 -5.51 -13.80
N ALA A 114 6.04 -4.63 -13.86
CA ALA A 114 5.98 -3.43 -14.71
C ALA A 114 5.72 -3.78 -16.18
N GLN A 115 6.33 -4.87 -16.67
CA GLN A 115 6.11 -5.38 -18.03
C GLN A 115 4.72 -5.98 -18.24
N LYS A 116 3.93 -6.14 -17.16
CA LYS A 116 2.57 -6.68 -17.15
C LYS A 116 1.51 -5.61 -16.87
N GLY A 117 1.88 -4.32 -16.89
CA GLY A 117 0.95 -3.20 -16.75
C GLY A 117 0.83 -2.64 -15.34
N PHE A 118 1.69 -3.06 -14.40
CA PHE A 118 1.80 -2.40 -13.10
C PHE A 118 2.70 -1.17 -13.20
N ASP A 119 2.41 -0.14 -12.41
CA ASP A 119 3.30 0.98 -12.23
C ASP A 119 4.36 0.66 -11.18
N VAL A 120 5.53 1.28 -11.27
CA VAL A 120 6.59 1.14 -10.27
C VAL A 120 7.00 2.53 -9.83
N MET A 121 7.08 2.72 -8.51
CA MET A 121 7.56 3.95 -7.88
C MET A 121 8.59 3.57 -6.84
N MET A 122 9.83 3.99 -7.05
CA MET A 122 10.90 3.73 -6.10
C MET A 122 10.66 4.53 -4.82
N GLN A 123 11.03 3.96 -3.67
CA GLN A 123 10.73 4.58 -2.38
C GLN A 123 11.32 5.99 -2.22
N TRP A 124 12.40 6.35 -2.94
CA TRP A 124 12.96 7.71 -2.93
C TRP A 124 12.26 8.71 -3.86
N GLU A 125 11.37 8.25 -4.75
CA GLU A 125 10.57 9.08 -5.65
C GLU A 125 9.25 9.55 -5.01
N ILE A 126 8.90 8.95 -3.85
CA ILE A 126 7.81 9.37 -2.96
C ILE A 126 8.29 10.51 -2.06
#